data_AF-A0A094DZL3-F1
#
_entry.id   AF-A0A094DZL3-F1
#
_cell.length_a   1.000
_cell.length_b   1.000
_cell.length_c   1.000
_cell.angle_alpha   90.00
_cell.angle_beta   90.00
_cell.angle_gamma   90.00
#
_symmetry.space_group_name_H-M   'P 1'
#
loop_
_entity.id
_entity.type
_entity.pdbx_description
1 polymer ?
#
loop_
_entity_poly.entity_id
_entity_poly.type
_entity_poly.pdbx_seq_one_letter_code
_entity_poly.pdbx_strand_id
1 'polypeptide(L)'
;MACQDIGEANPDIAGTGILLAFAIQGAIAVVLSIYSLFVGLTWQGRMRIINLPAYVWPILKVGDVLTRSPGMLNRHHATFQRWLQFLEGSPPQRTEKGIQKQKLVDEILVSGSDFQSWSGNYRVVADAEERRADTLGIALLIAAFVQIRTNSLYQLHIIYDTASFVAISNCAAIAITYGPFSIKHLIMIIWSGLYLGYTIAFGIRLRSWNEDIPGQCYITSGIAAPGTTHPYVDHIYISVTCLWVIASLYGALGLNGAAFNSTAYGGRITLALNRALDRERQRLEARGIDTELLTQIVPLISLLRVTTPTMPTTPTTFTEDPDGKQIAALLVALVQYPVHLYSIFVMRAMNESHLVQGSSEQDWGFGQVVAVILLGNNVVMLYEGIMRYRRQ
;
A
#
# COMPACT_ATOMS: atom_id res chain seq x y z
N MET A 1 12.21 -5.58 32.32
CA MET A 1 13.55 -6.21 32.21
C MET A 1 13.89 -6.23 30.72
N ALA A 2 15.11 -6.59 30.33
CA ALA A 2 15.45 -6.65 28.90
C ALA A 2 15.14 -8.06 28.38
N CYS A 3 14.41 -8.16 27.26
CA CYS A 3 14.16 -9.41 26.56
C CYS A 3 15.51 -10.09 26.23
N GLN A 4 15.79 -11.25 26.83
CA GLN A 4 17.09 -11.92 26.66
C GLN A 4 17.16 -12.78 25.40
N ASP A 5 16.02 -13.33 24.98
CA ASP A 5 15.90 -14.22 23.81
C ASP A 5 14.65 -13.84 23.01
N ILE A 6 14.85 -13.44 21.76
CA ILE A 6 13.76 -13.01 20.87
C ILE A 6 13.21 -14.14 19.99
N GLY A 7 13.64 -15.38 20.25
CA GLY A 7 13.22 -16.60 19.57
C GLY A 7 14.14 -17.03 18.42
N GLU A 8 13.69 -18.06 17.70
CA GLU A 8 14.41 -18.62 16.54
C GLU A 8 14.25 -17.72 15.30
N ALA A 9 15.31 -17.63 14.50
CA ALA A 9 15.25 -16.95 13.22
C ALA A 9 14.34 -17.73 12.24
N ASN A 10 13.36 -17.06 11.65
CA ASN A 10 12.52 -17.58 10.56
C ASN A 10 12.84 -16.82 9.26
N PRO A 11 13.83 -17.29 8.50
CA PRO A 11 14.39 -16.60 7.34
C PRO A 11 13.47 -16.60 6.13
N ASP A 12 12.50 -17.52 6.07
CA ASP A 12 11.68 -17.77 4.89
C ASP A 12 10.71 -16.62 4.59
N ILE A 13 10.35 -15.83 5.62
CA ILE A 13 9.37 -14.75 5.49
C ILE A 13 9.97 -13.37 5.78
N ALA A 14 11.02 -13.27 6.61
CA ALA A 14 11.58 -12.00 7.07
C ALA A 14 13.09 -11.79 6.75
N GLY A 15 13.62 -12.56 5.78
CA GLY A 15 15.02 -12.41 5.35
C GLY A 15 15.37 -11.00 4.85
N THR A 16 16.61 -10.54 5.08
CA THR A 16 17.05 -9.16 4.74
C THR A 16 16.78 -8.82 3.29
N GLY A 17 17.04 -9.77 2.40
CA GLY A 17 16.81 -9.60 0.98
C GLY A 17 15.36 -9.23 0.69
N ILE A 18 14.40 -9.99 1.23
CA ILE A 18 12.97 -9.78 0.97
C ILE A 18 12.57 -8.38 1.45
N LEU A 19 12.98 -8.00 2.66
CA LEU A 19 12.70 -6.68 3.22
C LEU A 19 13.28 -5.56 2.36
N LEU A 20 14.54 -5.70 1.95
CA LEU A 20 15.22 -4.73 1.11
C LEU A 20 14.55 -4.62 -0.27
N ALA A 21 14.11 -5.73 -0.85
CA ALA A 21 13.39 -5.74 -2.11
C ALA A 21 12.06 -4.98 -2.00
N PHE A 22 11.23 -5.26 -0.98
CA PHE A 22 9.98 -4.53 -0.76
C PHE A 22 10.23 -3.04 -0.46
N ALA A 23 11.25 -2.73 0.34
CA ALA A 23 11.62 -1.35 0.65
C ALA A 23 12.04 -0.59 -0.62
N ILE A 24 12.91 -1.17 -1.45
CA ILE A 24 13.36 -0.56 -2.71
C ILE A 24 12.20 -0.45 -3.70
N GLN A 25 11.36 -1.48 -3.83
CA GLN A 25 10.16 -1.43 -4.68
C GLN A 25 9.22 -0.32 -4.26
N GLY A 26 8.94 -0.22 -2.96
CA GLY A 26 8.16 0.88 -2.38
C GLY A 26 8.79 2.24 -2.68
N ALA A 27 10.12 2.39 -2.53
CA ALA A 27 10.82 3.62 -2.87
C ALA A 27 10.71 3.98 -4.35
N ILE A 28 10.89 3.01 -5.26
CA ILE A 28 10.78 3.23 -6.70
C ILE A 28 9.35 3.66 -7.04
N ALA A 29 8.33 2.98 -6.52
CA ALA A 29 6.94 3.36 -6.72
C ALA A 29 6.66 4.78 -6.23
N VAL A 30 7.12 5.11 -5.03
CA VAL A 30 7.04 6.46 -4.44
C VAL A 30 7.72 7.51 -5.33
N VAL A 31 8.96 7.28 -5.76
CA VAL A 31 9.73 8.22 -6.58
C VAL A 31 9.08 8.40 -7.94
N LEU A 32 8.64 7.32 -8.59
CA LEU A 32 7.96 7.38 -9.87
C LEU A 32 6.61 8.09 -9.75
N SER A 33 5.87 7.88 -8.66
CA SER A 33 4.62 8.58 -8.44
C SER A 33 4.83 10.06 -8.16
N ILE A 34 5.83 10.42 -7.35
CA ILE A 34 6.23 11.82 -7.15
C ILE A 34 6.66 12.44 -8.48
N TYR A 35 7.45 11.73 -9.29
CA TYR A 35 7.87 12.21 -10.61
C TYR A 35 6.67 12.38 -11.56
N SER A 36 5.75 11.41 -11.61
CA SER A 36 4.50 11.52 -12.37
C SER A 36 3.69 12.73 -11.93
N LEU A 37 3.57 12.94 -10.62
CA LEU A 37 2.93 14.09 -10.05
C LEU A 37 3.63 15.37 -10.49
N PHE A 38 4.95 15.49 -10.38
CA PHE A 38 5.65 16.71 -10.80
C PHE A 38 5.54 16.97 -12.30
N VAL A 39 5.68 15.94 -13.12
CA VAL A 39 5.51 16.04 -14.58
C VAL A 39 4.07 16.41 -14.94
N GLY A 40 3.07 15.79 -14.33
CA GLY A 40 1.65 16.13 -14.49
C GLY A 40 1.28 17.51 -13.91
N LEU A 41 1.91 17.91 -12.80
CA LEU A 41 1.75 19.22 -12.15
C LEU A 41 2.38 20.34 -12.97
N THR A 42 3.42 20.10 -13.77
CA THR A 42 3.87 21.12 -14.75
C THR A 42 2.77 21.49 -15.76
N TRP A 43 1.71 20.68 -15.84
CA TRP A 43 0.63 20.80 -16.81
C TRP A 43 -0.71 21.24 -16.19
N GLN A 44 -1.14 20.65 -15.07
CA GLN A 44 -2.38 21.01 -14.36
C GLN A 44 -2.15 21.84 -13.07
N GLY A 45 -0.90 21.97 -12.64
CA GLY A 45 -0.52 22.48 -11.31
C GLY A 45 -0.80 23.95 -11.05
N ARG A 46 -1.25 24.73 -12.02
CA ARG A 46 -1.76 26.09 -11.72
C ARG A 46 -3.17 26.13 -11.19
N MET A 47 -4.03 25.19 -11.59
CA MET A 47 -5.43 25.20 -11.15
C MET A 47 -5.61 24.46 -9.80
N ARG A 48 -4.74 23.51 -9.46
CA ARG A 48 -4.87 22.68 -8.23
C ARG A 48 -4.14 23.18 -7.00
N ILE A 49 -3.03 23.90 -7.17
CA ILE A 49 -2.24 24.42 -6.03
C ILE A 49 -3.04 25.45 -5.21
N ILE A 50 -4.08 26.06 -5.82
CA ILE A 50 -5.05 26.93 -5.15
C ILE A 50 -5.90 26.17 -4.10
N ASN A 51 -6.11 24.86 -4.23
CA ASN A 51 -6.95 24.06 -3.30
C ASN A 51 -6.17 23.14 -2.34
N LEU A 52 -4.87 22.96 -2.54
CA LEU A 52 -3.99 22.22 -1.60
C LEU A 52 -4.07 22.69 -0.13
N PRO A 53 -4.27 24.00 0.17
CA PRO A 53 -4.43 24.47 1.54
C PRO A 53 -5.60 23.81 2.27
N ALA A 54 -6.71 23.49 1.59
CA ALA A 54 -7.88 22.90 2.24
C ALA A 54 -7.63 21.50 2.80
N TYR A 55 -6.73 20.72 2.18
CA TYR A 55 -6.45 19.34 2.54
C TYR A 55 -5.26 19.18 3.49
N VAL A 56 -4.22 20.00 3.33
CA VAL A 56 -2.99 19.92 4.14
C VAL A 56 -3.13 20.68 5.46
N TRP A 57 -3.93 21.74 5.50
CA TRP A 57 -4.09 22.58 6.69
C TRP A 57 -4.64 21.85 7.93
N PRO A 58 -5.65 20.97 7.83
CA PRO A 58 -6.11 20.18 8.98
C PRO A 58 -5.01 19.30 9.58
N ILE A 59 -4.16 18.68 8.73
CA ILE A 59 -3.07 17.80 9.17
C ILE A 59 -2.00 18.60 9.91
N LEU A 60 -1.58 19.75 9.37
CA LEU A 60 -0.62 20.64 10.02
C LEU A 60 -1.16 21.17 11.37
N LYS A 61 -2.47 21.45 11.45
CA LYS A 61 -3.12 21.93 12.67
C LYS A 61 -3.16 20.85 13.77
N VAL A 62 -3.35 19.58 13.40
CA VAL A 62 -3.24 18.44 14.33
C VAL A 62 -1.80 18.32 14.85
N GLY A 63 -0.80 18.49 13.98
CA GLY A 63 0.61 18.53 14.39
C GLY A 63 0.92 19.64 15.40
N ASP A 64 0.34 20.83 15.22
CA ASP A 64 0.52 21.97 16.15
C ASP A 64 -0.10 21.69 17.53
N VAL A 65 -1.26 21.02 17.57
CA VAL A 65 -1.92 20.58 18.81
C VAL A 65 -1.08 19.54 19.55
N LEU A 66 -0.48 18.59 18.81
CA LEU A 66 0.33 17.53 19.38
C LEU A 66 1.70 18.03 19.88
N THR A 67 2.29 19.01 19.20
CA THR A 67 3.63 19.52 19.54
C THR A 67 3.63 20.66 20.57
N ARG A 68 2.46 21.24 20.90
CA ARG A 68 2.29 22.36 21.85
C ARG A 68 3.30 23.50 21.65
N SER A 69 3.75 23.75 20.41
CA SER A 69 4.75 24.77 20.09
C SER A 69 4.11 25.97 19.37
N PRO A 70 3.54 26.94 20.10
CA PRO A 70 2.90 28.10 19.48
C PRO A 70 3.91 28.91 18.66
N GLY A 71 3.68 29.04 17.35
CA GLY A 71 4.44 29.92 16.45
C GLY A 71 5.26 29.24 15.34
N MET A 72 5.34 27.90 15.31
CA MET A 72 5.95 27.18 14.18
C MET A 72 5.08 27.29 12.93
N LEU A 73 3.76 27.19 13.09
CA LEU A 73 2.78 27.24 12.00
C LEU A 73 2.82 28.57 11.21
N ASN A 74 2.98 29.71 11.88
CA ASN A 74 3.04 31.02 11.23
C ASN A 74 4.28 31.18 10.32
N ARG A 75 5.41 30.58 10.71
CA ARG A 75 6.64 30.59 9.88
C ARG A 75 6.49 29.72 8.63
N HIS A 76 5.85 28.56 8.76
CA HIS A 76 5.55 27.70 7.62
C HIS A 76 4.52 28.32 6.69
N HIS A 77 3.50 28.99 7.23
CA HIS A 77 2.48 29.69 6.43
C HIS A 77 3.10 30.78 5.55
N ALA A 78 3.97 31.64 6.09
CA ALA A 78 4.62 32.69 5.32
C ALA A 78 5.56 32.14 4.22
N THR A 79 6.28 31.05 4.52
CA THR A 79 7.16 30.38 3.55
C THR A 79 6.36 29.74 2.42
N PHE A 80 5.22 29.12 2.76
CA PHE A 80 4.31 28.48 1.82
C PHE A 80 3.63 29.52 0.89
N GLN A 81 3.19 30.66 1.43
CA GLN A 81 2.61 31.76 0.64
C GLN A 81 3.56 32.31 -0.43
N ARG A 82 4.85 32.45 -0.12
CA ARG A 82 5.86 32.87 -1.13
C ARG A 82 6.02 31.84 -2.24
N TRP A 83 5.94 30.56 -1.90
CA TRP A 83 5.97 29.47 -2.87
C TRP A 83 4.75 29.50 -3.80
N LEU A 84 3.56 29.82 -3.28
CA LEU A 84 2.35 30.00 -4.09
C LEU A 84 2.50 31.14 -5.12
N GLN A 85 2.99 32.31 -4.69
CA GLN A 85 3.18 33.46 -5.57
C GLN A 85 4.20 33.19 -6.70
N PHE A 86 5.25 32.42 -6.42
CA PHE A 86 6.23 32.00 -7.44
C PHE A 86 5.58 31.15 -8.55
N LEU A 87 4.54 30.39 -8.22
CA LEU A 87 3.89 29.45 -9.15
C LEU A 87 2.82 30.09 -10.06
N GLU A 88 2.36 31.31 -9.77
CA GLU A 88 1.31 32.02 -10.53
C GLU A 88 1.78 32.67 -11.86
N GLY A 89 3.09 32.82 -12.13
CA GLY A 89 3.58 33.64 -13.25
C GLY A 89 3.51 33.05 -14.67
N SER A 90 2.51 33.38 -15.49
CA SER A 90 2.23 32.99 -16.91
C SER A 90 2.16 31.48 -17.28
N PRO A 91 1.01 30.96 -17.78
CA PRO A 91 0.80 29.52 -17.96
C PRO A 91 1.61 28.96 -19.14
N PRO A 92 2.30 27.82 -18.97
CA PRO A 92 2.96 27.15 -20.09
C PRO A 92 1.93 26.49 -21.03
N GLN A 93 2.13 26.65 -22.35
CA GLN A 93 1.32 26.01 -23.40
C GLN A 93 1.51 24.50 -23.48
N ARG A 94 0.47 23.77 -23.94
CA ARG A 94 0.42 22.30 -24.13
C ARG A 94 1.44 21.79 -25.10
N THR A 95 2.65 21.59 -24.60
CA THR A 95 3.69 20.91 -25.35
C THR A 95 3.34 19.43 -25.45
N GLU A 96 3.25 18.92 -26.66
CA GLU A 96 3.03 17.50 -27.00
C GLU A 96 4.00 16.56 -26.24
N LYS A 97 5.23 17.02 -26.00
CA LYS A 97 6.25 16.33 -25.19
C LYS A 97 5.82 16.08 -23.73
N GLY A 98 5.00 16.93 -23.14
CA GLY A 98 4.49 16.76 -21.77
C GLY A 98 3.48 15.62 -21.67
N ILE A 99 2.59 15.52 -22.66
CA ILE A 99 1.60 14.44 -22.76
C ILE A 99 2.29 13.09 -22.96
N GLN A 100 3.30 13.02 -23.83
CA GLN A 100 4.08 11.80 -24.04
C GLN A 100 4.85 11.37 -22.79
N LYS A 101 5.41 12.31 -22.02
CA LYS A 101 6.08 12.01 -20.74
C LYS A 101 5.11 11.42 -19.71
N GLN A 102 3.90 11.98 -19.60
CA GLN A 102 2.90 11.48 -18.67
C GLN A 102 2.43 10.08 -19.07
N LYS A 103 2.13 9.87 -20.36
CA LYS A 103 1.77 8.54 -20.88
C LYS A 103 2.86 7.50 -20.63
N LEU A 104 4.13 7.86 -20.76
CA LEU A 104 5.23 6.96 -20.43
C LEU A 104 5.23 6.59 -18.95
N VAL A 105 5.13 7.59 -18.07
CA VAL A 105 5.20 7.35 -16.64
C VAL A 105 4.03 6.48 -16.19
N ASP A 106 2.84 6.71 -16.77
CA ASP A 106 1.68 5.85 -16.57
C ASP A 106 1.98 4.42 -17.08
N GLU A 107 2.56 4.23 -18.27
CA GLU A 107 2.94 2.90 -18.78
C GLU A 107 3.99 2.19 -17.90
N ILE A 108 4.99 2.92 -17.38
CA ILE A 108 6.02 2.38 -16.48
C ILE A 108 5.41 1.98 -15.14
N LEU A 109 4.52 2.80 -14.58
CA LEU A 109 3.88 2.54 -13.29
C LEU A 109 2.83 1.43 -13.38
N VAL A 110 2.04 1.38 -14.45
CA VAL A 110 1.14 0.26 -14.75
C VAL A 110 1.97 -1.02 -14.85
N SER A 111 3.04 -1.01 -15.65
CA SER A 111 3.95 -2.16 -15.79
C SER A 111 4.56 -2.58 -14.45
N GLY A 112 5.03 -1.63 -13.63
CA GLY A 112 5.55 -1.87 -12.27
C GLY A 112 4.51 -2.42 -11.30
N SER A 113 3.23 -2.08 -11.49
CA SER A 113 2.08 -2.60 -10.72
C SER A 113 1.49 -3.91 -11.27
N ASP A 114 2.01 -4.47 -12.36
CA ASP A 114 1.49 -5.70 -12.99
C ASP A 114 2.34 -6.96 -12.65
N PHE A 115 3.20 -6.88 -11.63
CA PHE A 115 4.58 -7.37 -11.70
C PHE A 115 4.98 -8.78 -11.17
N GLN A 116 4.20 -9.62 -10.50
CA GLN A 116 4.68 -10.98 -10.11
C GLN A 116 4.23 -12.12 -11.01
N SER A 117 4.41 -11.92 -12.31
CA SER A 117 4.16 -12.94 -13.33
C SER A 117 5.45 -13.47 -13.93
N TRP A 118 6.16 -14.34 -13.21
CA TRP A 118 7.12 -15.22 -13.86
C TRP A 118 7.01 -16.68 -13.42
N SER A 119 6.36 -17.49 -14.27
CA SER A 119 6.86 -18.80 -14.65
C SER A 119 6.57 -18.97 -16.15
N GLY A 120 7.60 -19.30 -16.91
CA GLY A 120 7.60 -19.16 -18.37
C GLY A 120 6.69 -20.13 -19.11
N ASN A 121 6.17 -19.68 -20.25
CA ASN A 121 6.60 -20.23 -21.53
C ASN A 121 6.20 -19.30 -22.69
N TYR A 122 7.05 -19.32 -23.71
CA TYR A 122 6.99 -18.51 -24.91
C TYR A 122 5.67 -18.64 -25.70
N ARG A 123 5.23 -17.49 -26.22
CA ARG A 123 4.34 -17.28 -27.38
C ARG A 123 2.94 -17.90 -27.30
N VAL A 124 1.95 -17.01 -27.48
CA VAL A 124 0.51 -17.25 -27.65
C VAL A 124 -0.26 -17.20 -26.33
N VAL A 125 -0.55 -15.98 -25.87
CA VAL A 125 -1.87 -15.50 -25.36
C VAL A 125 -1.64 -14.07 -24.86
N ALA A 126 -2.08 -13.08 -25.64
CA ALA A 126 -1.89 -11.65 -25.35
C ALA A 126 -2.91 -11.05 -24.36
N ASP A 127 -3.77 -11.87 -23.73
CA ASP A 127 -4.88 -11.39 -22.89
C ASP A 127 -4.82 -11.84 -21.41
N ALA A 128 -3.68 -12.36 -20.94
CA ALA A 128 -3.53 -12.89 -19.58
C ALA A 128 -2.42 -12.25 -18.73
N GLU A 129 -1.85 -11.13 -19.20
CA GLU A 129 -0.59 -10.57 -18.69
C GLU A 129 -0.78 -9.50 -17.59
N GLU A 130 -1.99 -8.97 -17.40
CA GLU A 130 -2.29 -7.81 -16.53
C GLU A 130 -2.58 -8.15 -15.04
N ARG A 131 -2.02 -9.25 -14.49
CA ARG A 131 -2.68 -9.94 -13.36
C ARG A 131 -1.93 -10.10 -12.03
N ARG A 132 -0.73 -9.55 -11.78
CA ARG A 132 0.14 -10.17 -10.75
C ARG A 132 0.98 -9.32 -9.78
N ALA A 133 0.84 -8.00 -9.56
CA ALA A 133 1.59 -7.39 -8.42
C ALA A 133 0.93 -7.56 -7.04
N ASP A 134 -0.40 -7.63 -7.01
CA ASP A 134 -1.14 -7.74 -5.75
C ASP A 134 -0.96 -9.12 -5.08
N THR A 135 -0.52 -10.13 -5.84
CA THR A 135 -0.40 -11.50 -5.38
C THR A 135 0.71 -11.72 -4.35
N LEU A 136 1.80 -10.92 -4.30
CA LEU A 136 2.82 -11.04 -3.25
C LEU A 136 2.30 -10.55 -1.93
N GLY A 137 1.62 -9.40 -1.91
CA GLY A 137 1.10 -8.85 -0.67
C GLY A 137 0.12 -9.85 -0.06
N ILE A 138 -0.72 -10.44 -0.90
CA ILE A 138 -1.64 -11.51 -0.53
C ILE A 138 -0.89 -12.77 -0.09
N ALA A 139 0.11 -13.23 -0.85
CA ALA A 139 0.89 -14.42 -0.51
C ALA A 139 1.69 -14.26 0.79
N LEU A 140 2.29 -13.09 1.02
CA LEU A 140 2.98 -12.72 2.25
C LEU A 140 2.02 -12.78 3.44
N LEU A 141 0.83 -12.16 3.32
CA LEU A 141 -0.18 -12.19 4.37
C LEU A 141 -0.71 -13.61 4.62
N ILE A 142 -0.97 -14.39 3.58
CA ILE A 142 -1.39 -15.80 3.71
C ILE A 142 -0.31 -16.63 4.40
N ALA A 143 0.96 -16.51 3.98
CA ALA A 143 2.08 -17.20 4.62
C ALA A 143 2.21 -16.79 6.09
N ALA A 144 2.05 -15.50 6.38
CA ALA A 144 2.08 -14.97 7.74
C ALA A 144 0.90 -15.48 8.60
N PHE A 145 -0.29 -15.65 8.03
CA PHE A 145 -1.43 -16.26 8.71
C PHE A 145 -1.18 -17.74 9.04
N VAL A 146 -0.64 -18.49 8.08
CA VAL A 146 -0.30 -19.91 8.28
C VAL A 146 0.72 -20.05 9.43
N GLN A 147 1.65 -19.10 9.55
CA GLN A 147 2.71 -19.09 10.55
C GLN A 147 2.44 -18.19 11.76
N ILE A 148 1.21 -17.72 11.97
CA ILE A 148 0.89 -16.72 13.02
C ILE A 148 1.21 -17.19 14.45
N ARG A 149 1.19 -18.52 14.67
CA ARG A 149 1.48 -19.14 15.97
C ARG A 149 2.95 -19.52 16.14
N THR A 150 3.66 -19.77 15.04
CA THR A 150 5.06 -20.22 15.05
C THR A 150 6.03 -19.05 15.02
N ASN A 151 5.64 -17.93 14.39
CA ASN A 151 6.49 -16.75 14.30
C ASN A 151 6.61 -16.02 15.64
N SER A 152 7.81 -15.51 15.91
CA SER A 152 8.07 -14.64 17.04
C SER A 152 7.36 -13.29 16.88
N LEU A 153 7.11 -12.59 17.98
CA LEU A 153 6.49 -11.26 17.93
C LEU A 153 7.31 -10.27 17.09
N TYR A 154 8.64 -10.39 17.13
CA TYR A 154 9.57 -9.65 16.28
C TYR A 154 9.29 -9.85 14.79
N GLN A 155 9.19 -11.11 14.34
CA GLN A 155 8.92 -11.44 12.94
C GLN A 155 7.54 -10.96 12.49
N LEU A 156 6.54 -11.09 13.36
CA LEU A 156 5.20 -10.59 13.07
C LEU A 156 5.19 -9.06 12.88
N HIS A 157 5.96 -8.32 13.68
CA HIS A 157 6.11 -6.87 13.50
C HIS A 157 6.77 -6.53 12.15
N ILE A 158 7.86 -7.21 11.80
CA ILE A 158 8.54 -6.99 10.52
C ILE A 158 7.61 -7.28 9.34
N ILE A 159 6.85 -8.38 9.38
CA ILE A 159 5.89 -8.72 8.33
C ILE A 159 4.79 -7.66 8.24
N TYR A 160 4.30 -7.15 9.37
CA TYR A 160 3.31 -6.07 9.41
C TYR A 160 3.79 -4.81 8.69
N ASP A 161 5.00 -4.34 8.99
CA ASP A 161 5.57 -3.16 8.35
C ASP A 161 5.87 -3.43 6.86
N THR A 162 6.31 -4.64 6.51
CA THR A 162 6.57 -5.04 5.12
C THR A 162 5.30 -5.05 4.28
N ALA A 163 4.20 -5.61 4.82
CA ALA A 163 2.90 -5.58 4.17
C ALA A 163 2.42 -4.14 3.97
N SER A 164 2.75 -3.23 4.89
CA SER A 164 2.39 -1.81 4.77
C SER A 164 3.07 -1.11 3.58
N PHE A 165 4.28 -1.54 3.16
CA PHE A 165 4.87 -1.06 1.91
C PHE A 165 4.07 -1.44 0.67
N VAL A 166 3.41 -2.60 0.66
CA VAL A 166 2.54 -3.00 -0.44
C VAL A 166 1.35 -2.04 -0.56
N ALA A 167 0.75 -1.64 0.57
CA ALA A 167 -0.31 -0.63 0.56
C ALA A 167 0.15 0.71 0.00
N ILE A 168 1.32 1.19 0.42
CA ILE A 168 1.88 2.47 -0.03
C ILE A 168 2.13 2.42 -1.54
N SER A 169 2.74 1.34 -2.02
CA SER A 169 2.95 1.11 -3.45
C SER A 169 1.62 1.06 -4.23
N ASN A 170 0.60 0.40 -3.67
CA ASN A 170 -0.72 0.33 -4.31
C ASN A 170 -1.41 1.70 -4.34
N CYS A 171 -1.31 2.50 -3.27
CA CYS A 171 -1.79 3.89 -3.29
C CYS A 171 -1.11 4.72 -4.39
N ALA A 172 0.20 4.52 -4.54
CA ALA A 172 1.03 5.20 -5.53
C ALA A 172 0.65 4.81 -6.97
N ALA A 173 0.32 3.54 -7.21
CA ALA A 173 -0.19 3.05 -8.49
C ALA A 173 -1.59 3.60 -8.80
N ILE A 174 -2.55 3.47 -7.87
CA ILE A 174 -3.94 3.91 -8.07
C ILE A 174 -4.04 5.39 -8.41
N ALA A 175 -3.23 6.22 -7.74
CA ALA A 175 -3.24 7.67 -7.95
C ALA A 175 -2.87 8.08 -9.39
N ILE A 176 -2.41 7.12 -10.21
CA ILE A 176 -1.85 7.38 -11.54
C ILE A 176 -2.61 6.56 -12.59
N THR A 177 -3.06 5.35 -12.27
CA THR A 177 -3.74 4.46 -13.22
C THR A 177 -5.25 4.69 -13.29
N TYR A 178 -5.69 5.95 -13.44
CA TYR A 178 -7.11 6.31 -13.40
C TYR A 178 -7.96 5.45 -14.35
N GLY A 179 -8.97 4.76 -13.82
CA GLY A 179 -9.82 3.88 -14.63
C GLY A 179 -11.11 3.46 -13.94
N PRO A 180 -12.10 2.94 -14.70
CA PRO A 180 -13.31 2.35 -14.13
C PRO A 180 -12.97 1.19 -13.20
N PHE A 181 -13.87 0.90 -12.25
CA PHE A 181 -13.72 -0.22 -11.32
C PHE A 181 -13.37 -1.50 -12.09
N SER A 182 -12.21 -2.05 -11.77
CA SER A 182 -11.59 -3.18 -12.45
C SER A 182 -11.24 -4.27 -11.44
N ILE A 183 -10.74 -5.40 -11.92
CA ILE A 183 -10.28 -6.50 -11.06
C ILE A 183 -9.22 -6.04 -10.04
N LYS A 184 -8.41 -5.02 -10.36
CA LYS A 184 -7.41 -4.43 -9.47
C LYS A 184 -8.04 -3.92 -8.16
N HIS A 185 -9.24 -3.34 -8.25
CA HIS A 185 -10.01 -2.88 -7.09
C HIS A 185 -10.46 -4.04 -6.20
N LEU A 186 -10.92 -5.14 -6.81
CA LEU A 186 -11.30 -6.34 -6.07
C LEU A 186 -10.10 -6.94 -5.34
N ILE A 187 -8.94 -7.03 -6.00
CA ILE A 187 -7.76 -7.61 -5.38
C ILE A 187 -7.27 -6.73 -4.22
N MET A 188 -7.32 -5.40 -4.35
CA MET A 188 -7.00 -4.49 -3.26
C MET A 188 -7.96 -4.62 -2.06
N ILE A 189 -9.26 -4.87 -2.31
CA ILE A 189 -10.23 -5.16 -1.23
C ILE A 189 -9.91 -6.49 -0.55
N ILE A 190 -9.50 -7.51 -1.31
CA ILE A 190 -9.06 -8.80 -0.73
C ILE A 190 -7.81 -8.59 0.12
N TRP A 191 -6.82 -7.87 -0.41
CA TRP A 191 -5.59 -7.55 0.29
C TRP A 191 -5.87 -6.76 1.57
N SER A 192 -6.75 -5.74 1.53
CA SER A 192 -7.09 -4.94 2.71
C SER A 192 -7.79 -5.77 3.80
N GLY A 193 -8.67 -6.70 3.40
CA GLY A 193 -9.29 -7.65 4.32
C GLY A 193 -8.27 -8.59 4.98
N LEU A 194 -7.33 -9.12 4.21
CA LEU A 194 -6.23 -9.95 4.74
C LEU A 194 -5.33 -9.15 5.67
N TYR A 195 -4.95 -7.92 5.30
CA TYR A 195 -4.10 -7.05 6.10
C TYR A 195 -4.76 -6.70 7.43
N LEU A 196 -6.06 -6.36 7.41
CA LEU A 196 -6.82 -6.09 8.62
C LEU A 196 -6.93 -7.34 9.52
N GLY A 197 -7.26 -8.49 8.94
CA GLY A 197 -7.29 -9.75 9.68
C GLY A 197 -5.93 -10.09 10.31
N TYR A 198 -4.85 -9.84 9.57
CA TYR A 198 -3.48 -10.11 10.04
C TYR A 198 -3.13 -9.17 11.19
N THR A 199 -3.45 -7.88 11.06
CA THR A 199 -3.27 -6.87 12.10
C THR A 199 -4.02 -7.26 13.38
N ILE A 200 -5.27 -7.72 13.26
CA ILE A 200 -6.06 -8.20 14.42
C ILE A 200 -5.39 -9.42 15.05
N ALA A 201 -4.98 -10.41 14.25
CA ALA A 201 -4.32 -11.61 14.74
C ALA A 201 -2.96 -11.29 15.43
N PHE A 202 -2.19 -10.38 14.85
CA PHE A 202 -0.95 -9.88 15.44
C PHE A 202 -1.22 -9.14 16.76
N GLY A 203 -2.23 -8.28 16.81
CA GLY A 203 -2.69 -7.65 18.05
C GLY A 203 -3.10 -8.66 19.12
N ILE A 204 -3.77 -9.76 18.76
CA ILE A 204 -4.09 -10.83 19.71
C ILE A 204 -2.81 -11.50 20.21
N ARG A 205 -1.84 -11.78 19.32
CA ARG A 205 -0.54 -12.37 19.70
C ARG A 205 0.27 -11.45 20.61
N LEU A 206 0.23 -10.13 20.41
CA LEU A 206 0.92 -9.17 21.30
C LEU A 206 0.45 -9.25 22.75
N ARG A 207 -0.78 -9.71 23.03
CA ARG A 207 -1.24 -9.92 24.42
C ARG A 207 -0.52 -11.04 25.15
N SER A 208 0.15 -11.92 24.43
CA SER A 208 1.04 -12.94 25.00
C SER A 208 2.47 -12.45 25.18
N TRP A 209 2.67 -11.14 25.28
CA TRP A 209 3.99 -10.57 25.57
C TRP A 209 4.52 -11.11 26.90
N ASN A 210 5.71 -11.70 26.86
CA ASN A 210 6.41 -12.19 28.05
C ASN A 210 7.92 -12.06 27.82
N GLU A 211 8.58 -11.32 28.71
CA GLU A 211 10.03 -11.07 28.65
C GLU A 211 10.87 -12.31 28.97
N ASP A 212 10.28 -13.29 29.65
CA ASP A 212 10.95 -14.51 30.12
C ASP A 212 10.82 -15.67 29.12
N ILE A 213 9.99 -15.53 28.08
CA ILE A 213 9.71 -16.59 27.11
C ILE A 213 10.28 -16.21 25.73
N PRO A 214 11.22 -17.02 25.17
CA PRO A 214 11.74 -16.81 23.83
C PRO A 214 10.66 -16.60 22.78
N GLY A 215 10.82 -15.58 21.94
CA GLY A 215 9.89 -15.26 20.86
C GLY A 215 8.59 -14.55 21.28
N GLN A 216 8.38 -14.32 22.58
CA GLN A 216 7.26 -13.55 23.12
C GLN A 216 7.65 -12.13 23.56
N CYS A 217 8.87 -11.70 23.26
CA CYS A 217 9.33 -10.34 23.44
C CYS A 217 10.34 -9.98 22.35
N TYR A 218 10.64 -8.69 22.23
CA TYR A 218 11.75 -8.18 21.44
C TYR A 218 12.23 -6.84 22.00
N ILE A 219 13.41 -6.40 21.58
CA ILE A 219 14.03 -5.16 22.01
C ILE A 219 13.40 -3.99 21.25
N THR A 220 12.85 -3.03 22.00
CA THR A 220 12.03 -1.93 21.46
C THR A 220 12.67 -0.55 21.64
N SER A 221 13.87 -0.48 22.22
CA SER A 221 14.52 0.78 22.63
C SER A 221 14.83 1.77 21.50
N GLY A 222 14.73 1.33 20.24
CA GLY A 222 14.88 2.21 19.07
C GLY A 222 13.57 2.72 18.46
N ILE A 223 12.43 2.12 18.81
CA ILE A 223 11.10 2.46 18.26
C ILE A 223 10.13 3.00 19.32
N ALA A 224 10.41 2.75 20.60
CA ALA A 224 9.60 3.21 21.73
C ALA A 224 10.37 4.21 22.60
N ALA A 225 9.64 5.12 23.24
CA ALA A 225 10.25 6.09 24.14
C ALA A 225 10.81 5.40 25.40
N PRO A 226 11.93 5.88 25.99
CA PRO A 226 12.49 5.28 27.19
C PRO A 226 11.47 5.20 28.34
N GLY A 227 11.36 4.04 28.97
CA GLY A 227 10.48 3.81 30.12
C GLY A 227 9.01 3.50 29.76
N THR A 228 8.66 3.42 28.48
CA THR A 228 7.31 2.96 28.10
C THR A 228 7.16 1.46 28.29
N THR A 229 5.98 1.03 28.72
CA THR A 229 5.65 -0.38 28.94
C THR A 229 5.21 -1.06 27.64
N HIS A 230 5.76 -2.24 27.38
CA HIS A 230 5.33 -3.13 26.31
C HIS A 230 4.35 -4.17 26.86
N PRO A 231 3.34 -4.60 26.08
CA PRO A 231 3.12 -4.37 24.64
C PRO A 231 2.23 -3.14 24.31
N TYR A 232 1.99 -2.24 25.28
CA TYR A 232 1.01 -1.16 25.11
C TYR A 232 1.37 -0.19 23.97
N VAL A 233 2.64 0.21 23.86
CA VAL A 233 3.10 1.11 22.78
C VAL A 233 2.95 0.45 21.41
N ASP A 234 3.26 -0.84 21.29
CA ASP A 234 3.11 -1.58 20.03
C ASP A 234 1.64 -1.65 19.61
N HIS A 235 0.72 -1.85 20.55
CA HIS A 235 -0.71 -1.79 20.28
C HIS A 235 -1.14 -0.43 19.71
N ILE A 236 -0.64 0.67 20.27
CA ILE A 236 -0.92 2.01 19.75
C ILE A 236 -0.35 2.14 18.34
N TYR A 237 0.92 1.81 18.15
CA TYR A 237 1.61 1.90 16.86
C TYR A 237 0.81 1.18 15.78
N ILE A 238 0.58 -0.13 15.95
CA ILE A 238 -0.12 -0.98 14.98
C ILE A 238 -1.54 -0.49 14.72
N SER A 239 -2.27 -0.05 15.75
CA SER A 239 -3.64 0.44 15.57
C SER A 239 -3.67 1.72 14.74
N VAL A 240 -2.77 2.67 15.04
CA VAL A 240 -2.67 3.95 14.34
C VAL A 240 -2.20 3.75 12.90
N THR A 241 -1.13 2.98 12.69
CA THR A 241 -0.59 2.74 11.35
C THR A 241 -1.54 1.89 10.51
N CYS A 242 -2.26 0.92 11.09
CA CYS A 242 -3.26 0.13 10.36
C CYS A 242 -4.41 1.01 9.88
N LEU A 243 -4.97 1.84 10.76
CA LEU A 243 -6.02 2.77 10.37
C LEU A 243 -5.54 3.74 9.30
N TRP A 244 -4.30 4.21 9.42
CA TRP A 244 -3.69 5.10 8.44
C TRP A 244 -3.51 4.40 7.07
N VAL A 245 -2.99 3.17 7.04
CA VAL A 245 -2.83 2.36 5.82
C VAL A 245 -4.17 2.15 5.13
N ILE A 246 -5.19 1.71 5.87
CA ILE A 246 -6.54 1.50 5.34
C ILE A 246 -7.14 2.81 4.85
N ALA A 247 -7.05 3.90 5.63
CA ALA A 247 -7.58 5.20 5.22
C ALA A 247 -6.90 5.72 3.94
N SER A 248 -5.59 5.52 3.79
CA SER A 248 -4.84 5.94 2.61
C SER A 248 -5.24 5.14 1.38
N LEU A 249 -5.36 3.81 1.51
CA LEU A 249 -5.75 2.93 0.42
C LEU A 249 -7.18 3.24 -0.07
N TYR A 250 -8.13 3.38 0.85
CA TYR A 250 -9.51 3.71 0.50
C TYR A 250 -9.65 5.16 -0.01
N GLY A 251 -8.86 6.08 0.52
CA GLY A 251 -8.73 7.43 -0.02
C GLY A 251 -8.23 7.43 -1.47
N ALA A 252 -7.20 6.64 -1.77
CA ALA A 252 -6.64 6.49 -3.11
C ALA A 252 -7.64 5.85 -4.08
N LEU A 253 -8.40 4.86 -3.63
CA LEU A 253 -9.51 4.25 -4.39
C LEU A 253 -10.65 5.23 -4.69
N GLY A 254 -10.60 6.47 -4.17
CA GLY A 254 -11.70 7.44 -4.30
C GLY A 254 -12.93 7.04 -3.50
N LEU A 255 -12.80 6.08 -2.57
CA LEU A 255 -13.86 5.61 -1.70
C LEU A 255 -14.10 6.63 -0.57
N ASN A 256 -14.69 7.77 -0.91
CA ASN A 256 -15.26 8.64 0.11
C ASN A 256 -16.47 7.94 0.73
N GLY A 257 -16.75 8.20 2.01
CA GLY A 257 -17.97 7.71 2.67
C GLY A 257 -19.26 8.05 1.91
N ALA A 258 -19.27 9.10 1.08
CA ALA A 258 -20.37 9.44 0.18
C ALA A 258 -20.56 8.45 -1.00
N ALA A 259 -19.48 7.84 -1.51
CA ALA A 259 -19.55 6.85 -2.59
C ALA A 259 -20.11 5.51 -2.07
N PHE A 260 -19.77 5.10 -0.84
CA PHE A 260 -20.41 3.93 -0.20
C PHE A 260 -21.89 4.17 0.13
N ASN A 261 -22.29 5.42 0.36
CA ASN A 261 -23.69 5.78 0.62
C ASN A 261 -24.52 5.91 -0.67
N SER A 262 -23.88 5.90 -1.84
CA SER A 262 -24.56 5.88 -3.12
C SER A 262 -24.99 4.45 -3.44
N THR A 263 -26.31 4.20 -3.42
CA THR A 263 -26.93 2.96 -3.91
C THR A 263 -26.45 2.58 -5.32
N ALA A 264 -26.01 3.55 -6.13
CA ALA A 264 -25.44 3.33 -7.44
C ALA A 264 -24.05 2.69 -7.40
N TYR A 265 -23.23 2.95 -6.39
CA TYR A 265 -21.88 2.40 -6.28
C TYR A 265 -21.88 0.93 -5.86
N GLY A 266 -22.65 0.61 -4.80
CA GLY A 266 -22.89 -0.78 -4.41
C GLY A 266 -23.47 -1.59 -5.58
N GLY A 267 -24.43 -1.02 -6.32
CA GLY A 267 -24.96 -1.60 -7.54
C GLY A 267 -23.91 -1.88 -8.62
N ARG A 268 -22.97 -0.95 -8.87
CA ARG A 268 -21.90 -1.13 -9.85
C ARG A 268 -20.91 -2.22 -9.43
N ILE A 269 -20.51 -2.27 -8.16
CA ILE A 269 -19.61 -3.33 -7.65
C ILE A 269 -20.29 -4.69 -7.77
N THR A 270 -21.51 -4.83 -7.28
CA THR A 270 -22.25 -6.10 -7.36
C THR A 270 -22.42 -6.53 -8.81
N LEU A 271 -22.73 -5.61 -9.71
CA LEU A 271 -22.87 -5.90 -11.14
C LEU A 271 -21.54 -6.31 -11.79
N ALA A 272 -20.45 -5.61 -11.50
CA ALA A 272 -19.12 -5.93 -12.02
C ALA A 272 -18.65 -7.30 -11.51
N LEU A 273 -18.86 -7.59 -10.22
CA LEU A 273 -18.50 -8.85 -9.58
C LEU A 273 -19.33 -10.00 -10.14
N ASN A 274 -20.65 -9.83 -10.29
CA ASN A 274 -21.52 -10.82 -10.93
C ASN A 274 -21.07 -11.10 -12.37
N ARG A 275 -20.77 -10.06 -13.17
CA ARG A 275 -20.25 -10.24 -14.55
C ARG A 275 -18.89 -10.94 -14.61
N ALA A 276 -18.04 -10.78 -13.59
CA ALA A 276 -16.76 -11.46 -13.52
C ALA A 276 -16.95 -12.94 -13.14
N LEU A 277 -17.80 -13.21 -12.14
CA LEU A 277 -18.21 -14.55 -11.73
C LEU A 277 -18.87 -15.33 -12.86
N ASP A 278 -19.80 -14.71 -13.60
CA ASP A 278 -20.48 -15.33 -14.74
C ASP A 278 -19.48 -15.72 -15.85
N ARG A 279 -18.49 -14.86 -16.10
CA ARG A 279 -17.42 -15.15 -17.08
C ARG A 279 -16.55 -16.33 -16.67
N GLU A 280 -16.16 -16.41 -15.39
CA GLU A 280 -15.38 -17.55 -14.91
C GLU A 280 -16.20 -18.83 -14.82
N ARG A 281 -17.48 -18.73 -14.43
CA ARG A 281 -18.41 -19.85 -14.46
C ARG A 281 -18.50 -20.45 -15.87
N GLN A 282 -18.71 -19.63 -16.89
CA GLN A 282 -18.73 -20.08 -18.29
C GLN A 282 -17.42 -20.74 -18.72
N ARG A 283 -16.27 -20.22 -18.26
CA ARG A 283 -14.95 -20.82 -18.54
C ARG A 283 -14.76 -22.19 -17.90
N LEU A 284 -15.27 -22.37 -16.67
CA LEU A 284 -15.16 -23.63 -15.94
C LEU A 284 -16.14 -24.68 -16.48
N GLU A 285 -17.37 -24.28 -16.81
CA GLU A 285 -18.35 -25.13 -17.50
C GLU A 285 -17.80 -25.62 -18.84
N ALA A 286 -17.15 -24.74 -19.62
CA ALA A 286 -16.49 -25.12 -20.87
C ALA A 286 -15.33 -26.12 -20.69
N ARG A 287 -14.79 -26.24 -19.47
CA ARG A 287 -13.74 -27.20 -19.11
C ARG A 287 -14.28 -28.47 -18.43
N GLY A 288 -15.61 -28.59 -18.28
CA GLY A 288 -16.24 -29.72 -17.58
C GLY A 288 -15.91 -29.78 -16.08
N ILE A 289 -15.51 -28.65 -15.48
CA ILE A 289 -15.21 -28.57 -14.04
C ILE A 289 -16.51 -28.21 -13.31
N ASP A 290 -16.79 -28.94 -12.22
CA ASP A 290 -17.96 -28.68 -11.38
C ASP A 290 -17.89 -27.28 -10.73
N THR A 291 -18.99 -26.54 -10.81
CA THR A 291 -19.10 -25.13 -10.38
C THR A 291 -19.83 -24.97 -9.04
N GLU A 292 -20.15 -26.06 -8.35
CA GLU A 292 -20.92 -26.05 -7.10
C GLU A 292 -20.30 -25.15 -6.01
N LEU A 293 -18.96 -25.09 -5.93
CA LEU A 293 -18.24 -24.21 -5.00
C LEU A 293 -18.46 -22.72 -5.32
N LEU A 294 -18.50 -22.35 -6.61
CA LEU A 294 -18.73 -20.97 -7.04
C LEU A 294 -20.15 -20.51 -6.72
N THR A 295 -21.14 -21.39 -6.82
CA THR A 295 -22.53 -21.08 -6.46
C THR A 295 -22.71 -20.80 -4.97
N GLN A 296 -21.87 -21.35 -4.10
CA GLN A 296 -21.91 -21.08 -2.66
C GLN A 296 -21.37 -19.68 -2.29
N ILE A 297 -20.53 -19.07 -3.12
CA ILE A 297 -19.93 -17.75 -2.87
C ILE A 297 -20.90 -16.60 -3.22
N VAL A 298 -21.79 -16.81 -4.20
CA VAL A 298 -22.79 -15.82 -4.66
C VAL A 298 -23.68 -15.27 -3.53
N PRO A 299 -24.28 -16.09 -2.63
CA PRO A 299 -25.11 -15.56 -1.55
C PRO A 299 -24.35 -14.68 -0.54
N LEU A 300 -23.05 -14.91 -0.36
CA LEU A 300 -22.20 -14.11 0.53
C LEU A 300 -22.04 -12.67 0.00
N ILE A 301 -21.97 -12.51 -1.32
CA ILE A 301 -21.90 -11.21 -2.00
C ILE A 301 -23.23 -10.45 -1.88
N SER A 302 -24.37 -11.14 -1.93
CA SER A 302 -25.67 -10.51 -1.69
C SER A 302 -25.88 -10.06 -0.24
N LEU A 303 -25.21 -10.69 0.73
CA LEU A 303 -25.29 -10.29 2.13
C LEU A 303 -24.64 -8.91 2.37
N LEU A 304 -23.59 -8.57 1.62
CA LEU A 304 -22.96 -7.23 1.62
C LEU A 304 -23.91 -6.11 1.15
N ARG A 305 -25.06 -6.44 0.55
CA ARG A 305 -26.04 -5.49 0.01
C ARG A 305 -27.00 -4.91 1.06
N VAL A 306 -27.19 -5.59 2.20
CA VAL A 306 -28.37 -5.39 3.07
C VAL A 306 -28.18 -4.31 4.14
N THR A 307 -26.98 -3.78 4.36
CA THR A 307 -26.73 -2.82 5.47
C THR A 307 -26.67 -1.35 5.09
N THR A 308 -26.98 -0.95 3.85
CA THR A 308 -26.90 0.46 3.45
C THR A 308 -28.26 1.18 3.50
N PRO A 309 -28.44 2.17 4.41
CA PRO A 309 -29.69 2.92 4.48
C PRO A 309 -29.87 3.82 3.25
N THR A 310 -31.07 3.80 2.66
CA THR A 310 -31.46 4.67 1.56
C THR A 310 -31.63 6.11 2.04
N MET A 311 -30.70 7.00 1.69
CA MET A 311 -30.86 8.46 1.87
C MET A 311 -31.35 9.12 0.57
N PRO A 312 -32.09 10.25 0.65
CA PRO A 312 -32.67 10.93 -0.50
C PRO A 312 -31.61 11.56 -1.41
N THR A 313 -31.72 11.27 -2.70
CA THR A 313 -30.84 11.73 -3.76
C THR A 313 -31.12 13.19 -4.12
N THR A 314 -30.33 14.12 -3.60
CA THR A 314 -30.20 15.44 -4.23
C THR A 314 -29.08 15.40 -5.25
N PRO A 315 -29.32 15.79 -6.52
CA PRO A 315 -28.32 15.78 -7.57
C PRO A 315 -27.39 16.98 -7.35
N THR A 316 -26.40 16.81 -6.48
CA THR A 316 -25.24 17.70 -6.47
C THR A 316 -24.38 17.28 -7.66
N THR A 317 -24.35 18.10 -8.70
CA THR A 317 -23.32 18.05 -9.74
C THR A 317 -22.00 18.49 -9.13
N PHE A 318 -21.48 17.65 -8.24
CA PHE A 318 -20.11 17.74 -7.79
C PHE A 318 -19.29 17.27 -8.99
N THR A 319 -18.72 18.22 -9.74
CA THR A 319 -17.54 17.95 -10.56
C THR A 319 -16.44 17.59 -9.56
N GLU A 320 -16.43 16.34 -9.10
CA GLU A 320 -15.30 15.77 -8.39
C GLU A 320 -14.09 16.04 -9.28
N ASP A 321 -13.07 16.69 -8.72
CA ASP A 321 -11.74 16.72 -9.29
C ASP A 321 -11.08 15.40 -8.86
N PRO A 322 -11.24 14.31 -9.64
CA PRO A 322 -10.78 12.97 -9.32
C PRO A 322 -9.35 12.94 -8.77
N ASP A 323 -8.50 13.77 -9.36
CA ASP A 323 -7.06 13.73 -9.14
C ASP A 323 -6.65 14.41 -7.82
N GLY A 324 -7.38 15.42 -7.33
CA GLY A 324 -7.01 16.15 -6.11
C GLY A 324 -7.05 15.28 -4.85
N LYS A 325 -8.06 14.41 -4.75
CA LYS A 325 -8.23 13.47 -3.63
C LYS A 325 -7.20 12.36 -3.66
N GLN A 326 -6.88 11.85 -4.84
CA GLN A 326 -5.87 10.83 -5.02
C GLN A 326 -4.46 11.34 -4.72
N ILE A 327 -4.15 12.58 -5.13
CA ILE A 327 -2.90 13.24 -4.75
C ILE A 327 -2.80 13.37 -3.23
N ALA A 328 -3.88 13.79 -2.57
CA ALA A 328 -3.91 13.86 -1.12
C ALA A 328 -3.69 12.48 -0.47
N ALA A 329 -4.37 11.44 -0.97
CA ALA A 329 -4.20 10.08 -0.48
C ALA A 329 -2.77 9.56 -0.70
N LEU A 330 -2.16 9.85 -1.84
CA LEU A 330 -0.76 9.54 -2.13
C LEU A 330 0.19 10.28 -1.18
N LEU A 331 0.02 11.58 -0.99
CA LEU A 331 0.82 12.36 -0.03
C LEU A 331 0.70 11.79 1.39
N VAL A 332 -0.50 11.37 1.79
CA VAL A 332 -0.74 10.74 3.09
C VAL A 332 -0.07 9.37 3.17
N ALA A 333 -0.09 8.56 2.11
CA ALA A 333 0.63 7.28 2.03
C ALA A 333 2.16 7.47 2.02
N LEU A 334 2.66 8.53 1.39
CA LEU A 334 4.10 8.82 1.30
C LEU A 334 4.73 9.06 2.67
N VAL A 335 4.00 9.67 3.61
CA VAL A 335 4.48 9.90 4.97
C VAL A 335 4.56 8.60 5.78
N GLN A 336 3.82 7.55 5.41
CA GLN A 336 3.93 6.24 6.07
C GLN A 336 5.22 5.52 5.73
N TYR A 337 5.74 5.71 4.51
CA TYR A 337 6.92 5.02 4.04
C TYR A 337 8.12 5.17 4.99
N PRO A 338 8.57 6.39 5.38
CA PRO A 338 9.68 6.53 6.31
C PRO A 338 9.39 5.96 7.70
N VAL A 339 8.12 5.93 8.14
CA VAL A 339 7.74 5.35 9.45
C VAL A 339 7.98 3.84 9.45
N HIS A 340 7.42 3.11 8.48
CA HIS A 340 7.61 1.66 8.37
C HIS A 340 9.06 1.29 8.03
N LEU A 341 9.74 2.09 7.22
CA LEU A 341 11.16 1.90 6.90
C LEU A 341 12.05 2.03 8.13
N TYR A 342 11.85 3.09 8.91
CA TYR A 342 12.56 3.29 10.16
C TYR A 342 12.30 2.13 11.13
N SER A 343 11.02 1.77 11.31
CA SER A 343 10.61 0.68 12.19
C SER A 343 11.32 -0.64 11.86
N ILE A 344 11.27 -1.09 10.60
CA ILE A 344 11.92 -2.33 10.17
C ILE A 344 13.43 -2.31 10.42
N PHE A 345 14.14 -1.28 9.96
CA PHE A 345 15.60 -1.28 10.04
C PHE A 345 16.11 -1.10 11.46
N VAL A 346 15.45 -0.26 12.26
CA VAL A 346 15.84 -0.05 13.66
C VAL A 346 15.51 -1.27 14.49
N MET A 347 14.32 -1.87 14.34
CA MET A 347 14.01 -3.13 15.03
C MET A 347 15.05 -4.19 14.69
N ARG A 348 15.37 -4.36 13.41
CA ARG A 348 16.35 -5.35 12.98
C ARG A 348 17.73 -5.11 13.58
N ALA A 349 18.25 -3.89 13.46
CA ALA A 349 19.56 -3.53 14.00
C ALA A 349 19.69 -3.79 15.51
N MET A 350 18.59 -3.62 16.27
CA MET A 350 18.59 -3.85 17.71
C MET A 350 18.41 -5.31 18.11
N ASN A 351 17.78 -6.13 17.25
CA ASN A 351 17.33 -7.48 17.59
C ASN A 351 18.19 -8.58 16.95
N GLU A 352 18.88 -8.31 15.84
CA GLU A 352 19.64 -9.32 15.09
C GLU A 352 20.67 -10.08 15.95
N SER A 353 21.36 -9.40 16.87
CA SER A 353 22.36 -10.02 17.76
C SER A 353 21.76 -10.89 18.87
N HIS A 354 20.44 -10.88 19.06
CA HIS A 354 19.73 -11.56 20.15
C HIS A 354 18.94 -12.79 19.67
N LEU A 355 19.04 -13.15 18.39
CA LEU A 355 18.47 -14.38 17.84
C LEU A 355 19.26 -15.59 18.35
N VAL A 356 18.60 -16.49 19.08
CA VAL A 356 19.28 -17.54 19.85
C VAL A 356 19.65 -18.77 19.02
N GLN A 357 19.04 -18.96 17.84
CA GLN A 357 19.33 -20.09 16.95
C GLN A 357 19.19 -19.72 15.46
N GLY A 358 20.17 -20.17 14.67
CA GLY A 358 20.26 -19.97 13.23
C GLY A 358 21.61 -19.40 12.82
N SER A 359 22.07 -19.71 11.61
CA SER A 359 23.11 -18.91 10.96
C SER A 359 22.66 -17.44 10.93
N SER A 360 23.59 -16.48 10.94
CA SER A 360 23.23 -15.05 10.95
C SER A 360 22.19 -14.78 9.87
N GLU A 361 21.23 -13.86 10.04
CA GLU A 361 20.21 -13.60 9.00
C GLU A 361 20.85 -13.27 7.62
N GLN A 362 22.13 -12.92 7.60
CA GLN A 362 22.98 -12.67 6.42
C GLN A 362 23.40 -13.94 5.66
N ASP A 363 23.47 -15.10 6.33
CA ASP A 363 23.93 -16.37 5.74
C ASP A 363 22.87 -17.04 4.84
N TRP A 364 21.66 -16.48 4.76
CA TRP A 364 20.52 -17.13 4.13
C TRP A 364 20.33 -16.66 2.69
N GLY A 365 20.88 -17.43 1.76
CA GLY A 365 20.82 -17.13 0.32
C GLY A 365 19.41 -17.11 -0.28
N PHE A 366 18.44 -17.85 0.28
CA PHE A 366 17.09 -17.92 -0.31
C PHE A 366 16.38 -16.55 -0.33
N GLY A 367 16.35 -15.85 0.80
CA GLY A 367 15.74 -14.52 0.88
C GLY A 367 16.43 -13.50 -0.04
N GLN A 368 17.75 -13.60 -0.20
CA GLN A 368 18.53 -12.76 -1.13
C GLN A 368 18.24 -13.11 -2.59
N VAL A 369 18.11 -14.39 -2.94
CA VAL A 369 17.76 -14.83 -4.29
C VAL A 369 16.35 -14.37 -4.66
N VAL A 370 15.37 -14.57 -3.77
CA VAL A 370 14.00 -14.07 -3.96
C VAL A 370 14.01 -12.56 -4.13
N ALA A 371 14.78 -11.83 -3.33
CA ALA A 371 14.94 -10.39 -3.45
C ALA A 371 15.50 -9.95 -4.79
N VAL A 372 16.55 -10.62 -5.28
CA VAL A 372 17.15 -10.33 -6.58
C VAL A 372 16.17 -10.63 -7.71
N ILE A 373 15.38 -11.70 -7.61
CA ILE A 373 14.35 -12.01 -8.61
C ILE A 373 13.25 -10.94 -8.60
N LEU A 374 12.76 -10.56 -7.42
CA LEU A 374 11.73 -9.55 -7.25
C LEU A 374 12.22 -8.15 -7.65
N LEU A 375 13.45 -7.77 -7.32
CA LEU A 375 13.99 -6.46 -7.65
C LEU A 375 14.49 -6.39 -9.10
N GLY A 376 15.20 -7.41 -9.56
CA GLY A 376 15.82 -7.47 -10.88
C GLY A 376 14.78 -7.33 -11.99
N ASN A 377 13.64 -8.00 -11.86
CA ASN A 377 12.56 -7.86 -12.83
C ASN A 377 12.05 -6.38 -12.88
N ASN A 378 12.02 -5.64 -11.76
CA ASN A 378 11.47 -4.27 -11.71
C ASN A 378 12.42 -3.33 -12.44
N VAL A 379 13.71 -3.53 -12.21
CA VAL A 379 14.78 -2.80 -12.89
C VAL A 379 14.73 -3.05 -14.39
N VAL A 380 14.53 -4.30 -14.83
CA VAL A 380 14.43 -4.66 -16.26
C VAL A 380 13.24 -3.97 -16.92
N MET A 381 12.05 -4.00 -16.30
CA MET A 381 10.90 -3.33 -16.89
C MET A 381 11.02 -1.80 -16.87
N LEU A 382 11.53 -1.23 -15.78
CA LEU A 382 11.81 0.20 -15.72
C LEU A 382 12.74 0.60 -16.86
N TYR A 383 13.80 -0.19 -17.09
CA TYR A 383 14.72 -0.01 -18.20
C TYR A 383 14.00 -0.15 -19.55
N GLU A 384 13.18 -1.17 -19.75
CA GLU A 384 12.41 -1.33 -20.99
C GLU A 384 11.47 -0.16 -21.27
N GLY A 385 10.73 0.31 -20.26
CA GLY A 385 9.86 1.47 -20.37
C GLY A 385 10.64 2.72 -20.78
N ILE A 386 11.75 3.01 -20.10
CA ILE A 386 12.66 4.11 -20.45
C ILE A 386 13.18 3.97 -21.89
N MET A 387 13.55 2.77 -22.32
CA MET A 387 14.07 2.50 -23.66
C MET A 387 12.99 2.58 -24.75
N ARG A 388 11.72 2.26 -24.44
CA ARG A 388 10.59 2.48 -25.35
C ARG A 388 10.33 3.98 -25.51
N TYR A 389 10.40 4.75 -24.44
CA TYR A 389 10.28 6.21 -24.51
C TYR A 389 11.36 6.86 -25.37
N ARG A 390 12.62 6.49 -25.17
CA ARG A 390 13.74 7.07 -25.93
C ARG A 390 13.68 6.80 -27.44
N ARG A 391 12.94 5.78 -27.87
CA ARG A 391 12.79 5.41 -29.28
C ARG A 391 11.67 6.17 -29.99
N GLN A 392 10.74 6.77 -29.23
CA GLN A 392 9.72 7.67 -29.75
C GLN A 392 10.28 9.09 -29.80
#